data_AF-A0A392PV96-F1
#
_entry.id   AF-A0A392PV96-F1
#
_cell.length_a   1.000
_cell.length_b   1.000
_cell.length_c   1.000
_cell.angle_alpha   90.00
_cell.angle_beta   90.00
_cell.angle_gamma   90.00
#
_symmetry.space_group_name_H-M   'P 1'
#
loop_
_entity.id
_entity.type
_entity.pdbx_description
1 polymer ?
#
loop_
_entity_poly.entity_id
_entity_poly.type
_entity_poly.pdbx_seq_one_letter_code
_entity_poly.pdbx_strand_id
1 'polypeptide(L)' 'MVRSMMSHADLPNSLWGHTLLTAAYTLNRVPSKVVEKTPYEIWNGRKPNMRHLKIWGCEAYVKRQMSTKLEH' A
#
# COMPACT_ATOMS: atom_id res chain seq x y z
N MET A 1 -4.70 -6.19 10.35
CA MET A 1 -3.61 -5.74 9.46
C MET A 1 -3.04 -4.40 9.87
N VAL A 2 -3.81 -3.29 9.90
CA VAL A 2 -3.25 -1.94 10.09
C VAL A 2 -2.33 -1.79 11.31
N ARG A 3 -2.80 -2.14 12.52
CA ARG A 3 -1.99 -2.05 13.75
C ARG A 3 -0.71 -2.89 13.67
N SER A 4 -0.81 -4.11 13.15
CA SER A 4 0.32 -5.01 12.97
C SER A 4 1.33 -4.49 11.95
N MET A 5 0.87 -3.90 10.84
CA MET A 5 1.75 -3.30 9.82
C MET A 5 2.50 -2.08 10.34
N MET A 6 1.83 -1.23 11.13
CA MET A 6 2.49 -0.09 11.77
C MET A 6 3.52 -0.53 12.79
N SER A 7 3.17 -1.51 13.65
CA SER A 7 4.08 -2.07 14.65
C SER A 7 5.26 -2.80 14.02
N HIS A 8 5.07 -3.47 12.89
CA HIS A 8 6.13 -4.21 12.20
C HIS A 8 7.19 -3.29 11.60
N ALA A 9 6.77 -2.15 11.04
CA ALA A 9 7.63 -1.21 10.35
C ALA A 9 8.01 0.02 11.19
N ASP A 10 7.67 0.02 12.49
CA ASP A 10 7.90 1.11 13.45
C ASP A 10 7.55 2.51 12.89
N LEU A 11 6.35 2.62 12.29
CA LEU A 11 5.94 3.82 11.58
C LEU A 11 5.29 4.85 12.52
N PRO A 12 5.50 6.16 12.29
CA PRO A 12 4.81 7.21 13.02
C PRO A 12 3.29 7.16 12.80
N ASN A 13 2.52 7.57 13.83
CA ASN A 13 1.06 7.60 13.77
C ASN A 13 0.49 8.45 12.64
N SER A 14 1.25 9.43 12.12
CA SER A 14 0.86 10.23 10.95
C SER A 14 0.63 9.39 9.69
N LEU A 15 1.24 8.21 9.58
CA LEU A 15 1.08 7.30 8.44
C LEU A 15 -0.06 6.28 8.60
N TRP A 16 -0.88 6.39 9.65
CA TRP A 16 -1.99 5.47 9.90
C TRP A 16 -2.96 5.38 8.71
N GLY A 17 -3.32 6.53 8.11
CA GLY A 17 -4.20 6.58 6.94
C GLY A 17 -3.62 5.86 5.72
N HIS A 18 -2.34 6.07 5.43
CA HIS A 18 -1.66 5.33 4.35
C HIS A 18 -1.63 3.83 4.63
N THR A 19 -1.35 3.44 5.87
CA THR A 19 -1.34 2.03 6.28
C THR A 19 -2.71 1.39 6.12
N LEU A 20 -3.78 2.11 6.47
CA LEU A 20 -5.16 1.65 6.26
C LEU A 20 -5.46 1.41 4.78
N LEU A 21 -5.11 2.37 3.92
CA LEU A 21 -5.30 2.25 2.47
C LEU A 21 -4.53 1.06 1.89
N THR A 22 -3.27 0.87 2.28
CA THR A 22 -2.47 -0.27 1.82
C THR A 22 -3.01 -1.60 2.33
N ALA A 23 -3.52 -1.64 3.56
CA ALA A 23 -4.16 -2.84 4.10
C ALA A 23 -5.41 -3.23 3.31
N ALA A 24 -6.30 -2.26 3.06
CA ALA A 24 -7.50 -2.48 2.25
C ALA A 24 -7.15 -2.88 0.81
N TYR A 25 -6.16 -2.22 0.21
CA TYR A 25 -5.67 -2.53 -1.14
C TYR A 25 -5.19 -3.98 -1.26
N THR A 26 -4.41 -4.43 -0.28
CA THR A 26 -3.88 -5.80 -0.21
C THR A 26 -5.00 -6.80 0.00
N LEU A 27 -5.89 -6.57 0.97
CA LEU A 27 -7.02 -7.46 1.25
C LEU A 27 -7.96 -7.64 0.05
N ASN A 28 -8.14 -6.61 -0.76
CA ASN A 28 -8.92 -6.70 -1.99
C ASN A 28 -8.25 -7.53 -3.10
N ARG A 29 -6.95 -7.80 -3.00
CA ARG A 29 -6.15 -8.46 -4.05
C ARG A 29 -5.52 -9.79 -3.61
N VAL A 30 -5.83 -10.26 -2.41
CA VAL A 30 -5.49 -11.60 -1.94
C VAL A 30 -6.76 -12.44 -1.83
N PRO A 31 -6.70 -13.74 -2.16
CA PRO A 31 -7.84 -14.62 -1.98
C PRO A 31 -8.10 -14.83 -0.48
N SER A 32 -9.32 -15.22 -0.15
CA SER A 32 -9.67 -15.61 1.21
C SER A 32 -9.67 -17.13 1.33
N LYS A 33 -9.65 -17.66 2.57
CA LYS A 33 -9.75 -19.12 2.78
C LYS A 33 -11.01 -19.74 2.18
N VAL A 34 -12.08 -18.95 2.06
CA VAL A 34 -13.40 -19.42 1.63
C VAL A 34 -13.57 -19.32 0.11
N VAL A 35 -12.86 -18.39 -0.54
CA VAL A 35 -13.04 -18.08 -1.97
C VAL A 35 -11.68 -17.93 -2.64
N GLU A 36 -11.44 -18.74 -3.67
CA GLU A 36 -10.19 -18.74 -4.45
C GLU A 36 -9.98 -17.46 -5.27
N LYS A 37 -11.05 -16.77 -5.63
CA LYS A 37 -11.00 -15.47 -6.31
C LYS A 37 -10.81 -14.34 -5.30
N THR A 38 -10.00 -13.36 -5.67
CA THR A 38 -9.83 -12.11 -4.95
C THR A 38 -11.09 -11.24 -5.09
N PRO A 39 -11.42 -10.38 -4.10
CA PRO A 39 -12.48 -9.38 -4.26
C PRO A 39 -12.31 -8.50 -5.52
N TYR A 40 -11.06 -8.17 -5.86
CA TYR A 40 -10.72 -7.44 -7.07
C TYR A 40 -11.11 -8.19 -8.35
N GLU A 41 -10.86 -9.50 -8.42
CA GLU A 41 -11.28 -10.34 -9.56
C GLU A 41 -12.80 -10.43 -9.67
N ILE A 42 -13.50 -10.56 -8.54
CA ILE A 42 -14.96 -10.62 -8.51
C ILE A 42 -15.55 -9.30 -9.04
N TRP A 43 -14.99 -8.16 -8.63
CA TRP A 43 -15.49 -6.85 -9.03
C TRP A 43 -15.10 -6.47 -10.46
N ASN A 44 -13.87 -6.76 -10.88
CA ASN A 44 -13.33 -6.26 -12.16
C ASN A 44 -13.26 -7.32 -13.27
N GLY A 45 -13.58 -8.58 -12.97
CA GLY A 45 -13.52 -9.69 -13.94
C GLY A 45 -12.10 -10.07 -14.41
N ARG A 46 -11.04 -9.52 -13.79
CA ARG A 46 -9.64 -9.76 -14.19
C ARG A 46 -8.71 -9.94 -12.99
N LYS A 47 -7.66 -10.73 -13.16
CA LYS A 47 -6.63 -10.95 -12.14
C LYS A 47 -5.88 -9.65 -11.81
N PRO A 48 -5.58 -9.35 -10.53
CA PRO A 48 -4.78 -8.19 -10.20
C PRO A 48 -3.31 -8.41 -10.62
N ASN A 49 -2.68 -7.37 -11.18
CA ASN A 49 -1.23 -7.36 -11.34
C ASN A 49 -0.58 -6.89 -10.03
N MET A 50 0.24 -7.75 -9.43
CA MET A 50 0.88 -7.50 -8.13
C MET A 50 2.39 -7.20 -8.24
N ARG A 51 2.95 -7.06 -9.45
CA ARG A 51 4.41 -6.86 -9.66
C ARG A 51 4.96 -5.57 -9.06
N HIS A 52 4.10 -4.56 -8.88
CA HIS A 52 4.47 -3.27 -8.29
C HIS A 52 4.50 -3.30 -6.75
N LEU A 53 3.93 -4.33 -6.12
CA LEU A 53 3.82 -4.39 -4.67
C LEU A 53 5.19 -4.65 -4.05
N LYS A 54 5.50 -3.89 -2.99
CA LYS A 54 6.71 -4.05 -2.18
C LYS A 54 6.33 -4.43 -0.75
N ILE A 55 7.28 -5.00 -0.03
CA ILE A 55 7.12 -5.31 1.39
C ILE A 55 6.84 -4.00 2.13
N TRP A 56 5.82 -4.02 2.98
CA TRP A 56 5.49 -2.86 3.79
C TRP A 56 6.65 -2.49 4.72
N GLY A 57 7.02 -1.20 4.77
CA GLY A 57 8.16 -0.73 5.54
C GLY A 57 9.52 -0.90 4.86
N CYS A 58 9.58 -1.30 3.59
CA CYS A 58 10.84 -1.29 2.85
C CYS A 58 11.36 0.14 2.64
N GLU A 59 12.67 0.27 2.44
CA GLU A 59 13.28 1.54 2.06
C GLU A 59 12.68 2.09 0.76
N ALA A 60 12.45 3.40 0.72
CA ALA A 60 11.90 4.10 -0.43
C ALA A 60 12.60 5.44 -0.61
N TYR A 61 12.85 5.82 -1.87
CA TYR A 61 13.43 7.11 -2.21
C TYR A 61 12.34 8.08 -2.65
N VAL A 62 12.33 9.28 -2.07
CA VAL A 62 11.40 10.35 -2.44
C VAL A 62 12.16 11.40 -3.25
N LYS A 63 11.66 11.71 -4.44
CA LYS A 63 12.17 12.83 -5.23
C LYS A 63 11.74 14.14 -4.56
N ARG A 64 12.69 14.85 -3.95
CA ARG A 64 12.45 16.20 -3.42
C ARG A 64 12.34 17.17 -4.59
N GLN A 65 11.15 17.75 -4.80
CA GLN A 65 11.03 18.87 -5.72
C GLN A 65 11.63 20.10 -5.02
N MET A 66 12.85 20.48 -5.38
CA MET A 66 13.36 21.79 -5.02
C MET A 66 12.68 22.79 -5.96
N SER A 67 11.70 23.52 -5.43
CA SER A 67 11.29 24.79 -6.03
C SER A 67 12.43 25.77 -5.79
N THR A 68 13.42 25.78 -6.68
CA THR A 68 14.27 26.97 -6.84
C THR A 68 13.33 28.07 -7.33
N LYS A 69 12.72 28.82 -6.41
CA LYS A 69 12.40 30.20 -6.71
C LYS A 69 13.73 30.84 -7.03
N LEU A 70 14.00 31.04 -8.31
CA LEU A 70 14.99 32.00 -8.76
C LEU A 70 14.41 33.36 -8.36
N GLU A 71 14.67 33.77 -7.12
CA GLU A 71 14.54 35.17 -6.75
C GLU A 71 15.67 35.90 -7.47
N HIS A 72 15.28 36.62 -8.51
CA HIS A 72 16.09 37.53 -9.29
C HIS A 72 15.74 38.96 -8.87
#